data_AF-A0A954VSB3-F1
#
_entry.id   AF-A0A954VSB3-F1
#
_cell.length_a   1.000
_cell.length_b   1.000
_cell.length_c   1.000
_cell.angle_alpha   90.00
_cell.angle_beta   90.00
_cell.angle_gamma   90.00
#
_symmetry.space_group_name_H-M   'P 1'
#
loop_
_entity.id
_entity.type
_entity.pdbx_description
1 polymer ?
#
loop_
_entity_poly.entity_id
_entity_poly.type
_entity_poly.pdbx_seq_one_letter_code
_entity_poly.pdbx_strand_id
1 'polypeptide(L)'
;MIAPIITGLFLLIGHFSVCTWIVNRLHATALPYRFLKKVDKVWYLFLFGAPIATVAWWIFRPTHPVLQADRLLPIAIPYAVICAASAIIAIPVWIRYLMQLTITERLVSNHTKVVKIDAEIGFRPIGSPMTRFLTSLPMNQVFQLAVHEKALRMPRLNPALDGLSIAHLSDLHLTGTLTEPFFEQIVERTNQLDADIVVITGDIIDKPYCMSWLNTCLAGLKSRNGVYFILGNHDLRVKNELGVRNALMQNGYFDLGGRSKLIEINGQPIFLGGNELPWFCKATDMSECPSEVNGKRPFQIILSHSPDQVYWAQRHDVDLLLAGHTHGGQIRFPVIGPVFAPSRFGVKYASGTFFEEPTLMHVSRGISGTRHLRFNCRPELAKLVLQCERNRS
;
A
#
# COMPACT_ATOMS: atom_id res chain seq x y z
N MET A 1 -41.50 -7.92 10.52
CA MET A 1 -40.62 -7.83 9.33
C MET A 1 -39.27 -7.16 9.61
N ILE A 2 -39.14 -6.23 10.56
CA ILE A 2 -37.88 -5.50 10.82
C ILE A 2 -36.78 -6.38 11.43
N ALA A 3 -37.09 -7.22 12.44
CA ALA A 3 -36.09 -8.04 13.12
C ALA A 3 -35.34 -9.03 12.21
N PRO A 4 -35.99 -9.78 11.30
CA PRO A 4 -35.28 -10.65 10.34
C PRO A 4 -34.33 -9.90 9.40
N ILE A 5 -34.70 -8.67 9.00
CA ILE A 5 -33.87 -7.82 8.14
C ILE A 5 -32.62 -7.38 8.88
N ILE A 6 -32.75 -6.93 10.13
CA ILE A 6 -31.63 -6.53 10.98
C ILE A 6 -30.68 -7.72 11.19
N THR A 7 -31.20 -8.91 11.52
CA THR A 7 -30.39 -10.12 11.67
C THR A 7 -29.68 -10.50 10.37
N GLY A 8 -30.35 -10.40 9.22
CA GLY A 8 -29.75 -10.67 7.92
C GLY A 8 -28.59 -9.72 7.59
N LEU A 9 -28.79 -8.41 7.81
CA LEU A 9 -27.74 -7.41 7.62
C LEU A 9 -26.54 -7.64 8.57
N PHE A 10 -26.81 -7.99 9.82
CA PHE A 10 -25.77 -8.29 10.80
C PHE A 10 -24.93 -9.51 10.40
N LEU A 11 -25.57 -10.59 9.96
CA LEU A 11 -24.89 -11.77 9.44
C LEU A 11 -24.12 -11.46 8.16
N LEU A 12 -24.62 -10.58 7.30
CA LEU A 12 -23.94 -10.15 6.09
C LEU A 12 -22.66 -9.37 6.40
N ILE A 13 -22.70 -8.46 7.39
CA ILE A 13 -21.50 -7.77 7.90
C ILE A 13 -20.49 -8.80 8.41
N GLY A 14 -20.95 -9.78 9.18
CA GLY A 14 -20.15 -10.89 9.67
C GLY A 14 -19.48 -11.70 8.56
N HIS A 15 -20.26 -12.10 7.55
CA HIS A 15 -19.81 -12.81 6.36
C HIS A 15 -18.69 -12.04 5.64
N PHE A 16 -18.93 -10.77 5.30
CA PHE A 16 -17.92 -9.93 4.66
C PHE A 16 -16.68 -9.74 5.54
N SER A 17 -16.84 -9.63 6.86
CA SER A 17 -15.72 -9.47 7.80
C SER A 17 -14.84 -10.71 7.84
N VAL A 18 -15.42 -11.90 7.96
CA VAL A 18 -14.69 -13.18 7.89
C VAL A 18 -13.97 -13.31 6.55
N CYS A 19 -14.70 -13.03 5.46
CA CYS A 19 -14.15 -13.20 4.13
C CYS A 19 -13.01 -12.26 3.82
N THR A 20 -13.13 -10.99 4.17
CA THR A 20 -12.05 -10.01 3.96
C THR A 20 -10.85 -10.32 4.87
N TRP A 21 -11.08 -10.72 6.13
CA TRP A 21 -10.01 -11.12 7.04
C TRP A 21 -9.17 -12.28 6.49
N ILE A 22 -9.81 -13.33 5.95
CA ILE A 22 -9.12 -14.49 5.37
C ILE A 22 -8.28 -14.07 4.15
N VAL A 23 -8.84 -13.31 3.20
CA VAL A 23 -8.09 -12.89 2.00
C VAL A 23 -6.93 -11.98 2.36
N ASN A 24 -7.15 -10.99 3.22
CA ASN A 24 -6.10 -10.08 3.66
C ASN A 24 -4.92 -10.87 4.27
N ARG A 25 -5.22 -11.87 5.11
CA ARG A 25 -4.20 -12.72 5.74
C ARG A 25 -3.48 -13.61 4.74
N LEU A 26 -4.18 -14.22 3.79
CA LEU A 26 -3.55 -15.07 2.78
C LEU A 26 -2.63 -14.28 1.86
N HIS A 27 -3.06 -13.10 1.39
CA HIS A 27 -2.26 -12.26 0.48
C HIS A 27 -1.08 -11.58 1.18
N ALA A 28 -1.10 -11.47 2.51
CA ALA A 28 0.03 -10.96 3.29
C ALA A 28 1.11 -12.01 3.60
N THR A 29 1.03 -13.20 2.99
CA THR A 29 2.04 -14.26 3.11
C THR A 29 2.84 -14.43 1.83
N ALA A 30 3.94 -15.19 1.90
CA ALA A 30 4.75 -15.56 0.75
C ALA A 30 4.14 -16.71 -0.09
N LEU A 31 2.83 -16.97 0.02
CA LEU A 31 2.20 -18.06 -0.73
C LEU A 31 2.31 -17.83 -2.24
N PRO A 32 2.54 -18.89 -3.04
CA PRO A 32 2.70 -18.74 -4.49
C PRO A 32 1.50 -18.07 -5.14
N TYR A 33 1.73 -17.06 -5.99
CA TYR A 33 0.66 -16.32 -6.67
C TYR A 33 -0.34 -17.23 -7.43
N ARG A 34 0.14 -18.31 -8.07
CA ARG A 34 -0.72 -19.26 -8.78
C ARG A 34 -1.69 -19.98 -7.84
N PHE A 35 -1.27 -20.24 -6.60
CA PHE A 35 -2.11 -20.82 -5.57
C PHE A 35 -3.14 -19.80 -5.10
N LEU A 36 -2.70 -18.59 -4.72
CA LEU A 36 -3.60 -17.50 -4.30
C LEU A 36 -4.68 -17.22 -5.34
N LYS A 37 -4.34 -17.16 -6.64
CA LYS A 37 -5.30 -16.94 -7.72
C LYS A 37 -6.38 -18.03 -7.83
N LYS A 38 -6.05 -19.28 -7.51
CA LYS A 38 -7.05 -20.37 -7.49
C LYS A 38 -7.98 -20.23 -6.29
N VAL A 39 -7.41 -19.95 -5.12
CA VAL A 39 -8.16 -19.69 -3.88
C VAL A 39 -9.10 -18.50 -4.08
N ASP A 40 -8.62 -17.39 -4.63
CA ASP A 40 -9.40 -16.18 -4.89
C ASP A 40 -10.65 -16.44 -5.73
N LYS A 41 -10.56 -17.27 -6.78
CA LYS A 41 -11.72 -17.59 -7.63
C LYS A 41 -12.84 -18.26 -6.85
N VAL A 42 -12.49 -19.26 -6.04
CA VAL A 42 -13.45 -19.97 -5.18
C VAL A 42 -13.96 -19.02 -4.09
N TRP A 43 -13.07 -18.20 -3.54
CA TRP A 43 -13.40 -17.29 -2.48
C TRP A 43 -14.32 -16.15 -2.91
N TYR A 44 -14.13 -15.56 -4.10
CA TYR A 44 -15.04 -14.56 -4.64
C TYR A 44 -16.42 -15.14 -4.94
N LEU A 45 -16.49 -16.40 -5.40
CA LEU A 45 -17.77 -17.08 -5.57
C LEU A 45 -18.48 -17.23 -4.22
N PHE A 46 -17.75 -17.56 -3.15
CA PHE A 46 -18.33 -17.63 -1.81
C PHE A 46 -18.76 -16.25 -1.28
N LEU A 47 -17.88 -15.26 -1.40
CA LEU A 47 -18.07 -13.88 -0.93
C LEU A 47 -19.29 -13.19 -1.53
N PHE A 48 -19.52 -13.36 -2.84
CA PHE A 48 -20.64 -12.71 -3.53
C PHE A 48 -21.81 -13.66 -3.78
N GLY A 49 -21.52 -14.93 -4.06
CA GLY A 49 -22.54 -15.92 -4.39
C GLY A 49 -23.46 -16.25 -3.23
N ALA A 50 -22.94 -16.34 -1.99
CA ALA A 50 -23.79 -16.62 -0.84
C ALA A 50 -24.82 -15.49 -0.59
N PRO A 51 -24.44 -14.20 -0.51
CA PRO A 51 -25.41 -13.11 -0.41
C PRO A 51 -26.39 -13.04 -1.58
N ILE A 52 -25.91 -13.20 -2.83
CA ILE A 52 -26.78 -13.16 -4.03
C ILE A 52 -27.80 -14.30 -3.99
N ALA A 53 -27.37 -15.52 -3.66
CA ALA A 53 -28.25 -16.66 -3.54
C ALA A 53 -29.30 -16.46 -2.44
N THR A 54 -28.93 -15.86 -1.31
CA THR A 54 -29.87 -15.51 -0.24
C THR A 54 -30.90 -14.48 -0.69
N VAL A 55 -30.47 -13.41 -1.36
CA VAL A 55 -31.37 -12.37 -1.88
C VAL A 55 -32.29 -12.95 -2.95
N ALA A 56 -31.76 -13.72 -3.89
CA ALA A 56 -32.55 -14.37 -4.93
C ALA A 56 -33.60 -15.31 -4.31
N TRP A 57 -33.20 -16.15 -3.35
CA TRP A 57 -34.13 -17.04 -2.65
C TRP A 57 -35.27 -16.27 -1.98
N TRP A 58 -34.98 -15.13 -1.35
CA TRP A 58 -35.99 -14.29 -0.71
C TRP A 58 -36.95 -13.66 -1.72
N ILE A 59 -36.43 -13.16 -2.86
CA ILE A 59 -37.25 -12.61 -3.95
C ILE A 59 -38.23 -13.66 -4.49
N PHE A 60 -37.78 -14.91 -4.67
CA PHE A 60 -38.62 -15.98 -5.19
C PHE A 60 -39.48 -16.68 -4.13
N ARG A 61 -39.23 -16.46 -2.82
CA ARG A 61 -39.97 -17.08 -1.70
C ARG A 61 -40.19 -16.09 -0.53
N PRO A 62 -40.92 -14.98 -0.73
CA PRO A 62 -41.00 -13.88 0.23
C PRO A 62 -41.68 -14.25 1.57
N THR A 63 -42.51 -15.31 1.58
CA THR A 63 -43.21 -15.80 2.78
C THR A 63 -42.45 -16.89 3.53
N HIS A 64 -41.34 -17.40 2.98
CA HIS A 64 -40.51 -18.39 3.67
C HIS A 64 -39.37 -17.69 4.41
N PRO A 65 -39.18 -17.93 5.72
CA PRO A 65 -38.00 -17.46 6.44
C PRO A 65 -36.74 -18.15 5.89
N VAL A 66 -35.70 -17.37 5.54
CA VAL A 66 -34.37 -17.87 5.11
C VAL A 66 -33.80 -18.90 6.10
N LEU A 67 -34.20 -18.81 7.36
CA LEU A 67 -33.75 -19.60 8.50
C LEU A 67 -34.81 -20.59 9.01
N GLN A 68 -35.60 -21.24 8.14
CA GLN A 68 -36.33 -22.44 8.59
C GLN A 68 -35.31 -23.55 8.87
N ALA A 69 -35.07 -23.79 10.16
CA ALA A 69 -34.06 -24.70 10.69
C ALA A 69 -34.14 -26.11 10.09
N ASP A 70 -35.34 -26.54 9.69
CA ASP A 70 -35.67 -27.88 9.22
C ASP A 70 -35.09 -28.20 7.82
N ARG A 71 -34.56 -27.20 7.09
CA ARG A 71 -34.05 -27.36 5.71
C ARG A 71 -32.67 -26.74 5.48
N LEU A 72 -32.03 -26.21 6.52
CA LEU A 72 -30.68 -25.66 6.40
C LEU A 72 -29.65 -26.79 6.33
N LEU A 73 -28.64 -26.64 5.47
CA LEU A 73 -27.45 -27.50 5.49
C LEU A 73 -26.87 -27.52 6.92
N PRO A 74 -26.37 -28.67 7.42
CA PRO A 74 -25.83 -28.79 8.79
C PRO A 74 -24.76 -27.74 9.15
N ILE A 75 -24.11 -27.16 8.14
CA ILE A 75 -23.04 -26.17 8.26
C ILE A 75 -23.58 -24.73 8.40
N ALA A 76 -24.83 -24.46 8.00
CA ALA A 76 -25.37 -23.11 7.93
C ALA A 76 -25.54 -22.44 9.30
N ILE A 77 -26.00 -23.18 10.32
CA ILE A 77 -26.16 -22.65 11.68
C ILE A 77 -24.79 -22.33 12.31
N PRO A 78 -23.81 -23.25 12.33
CA PRO A 78 -22.45 -22.93 12.79
C PRO A 78 -21.84 -21.72 12.06
N TYR A 79 -22.03 -21.63 10.74
CA TYR A 79 -21.52 -20.51 9.97
C TYR A 79 -22.20 -19.18 10.31
N ALA A 80 -23.51 -19.18 10.52
CA ALA A 80 -24.25 -18.00 10.96
C ALA A 80 -23.77 -17.53 12.35
N VAL A 81 -23.47 -18.47 13.27
CA VAL A 81 -22.87 -18.14 14.58
C VAL A 81 -21.49 -17.48 14.41
N ILE A 82 -20.64 -18.01 13.53
CA ILE A 82 -19.33 -17.42 13.22
C ILE A 82 -19.50 -16.01 12.64
N CYS A 83 -20.43 -15.81 11.71
CA CYS A 83 -20.72 -14.50 11.14
C CYS A 83 -21.20 -13.52 12.22
N ALA A 84 -22.15 -13.93 13.06
CA ALA A 84 -22.64 -13.09 14.15
C ALA A 84 -21.50 -12.69 15.11
N ALA A 85 -20.69 -13.66 15.56
CA ALA A 85 -19.54 -13.39 16.43
C ALA A 85 -18.53 -12.46 15.76
N SER A 86 -18.28 -12.65 14.46
CA SER A 86 -17.36 -11.80 13.70
C SER A 86 -17.89 -10.37 13.56
N ALA A 87 -19.20 -10.18 13.36
CA ALA A 87 -19.80 -8.84 13.31
C ALA A 87 -19.71 -8.12 14.67
N ILE A 88 -19.91 -8.84 15.79
CA ILE A 88 -19.75 -8.31 17.16
C ILE A 88 -18.33 -7.75 17.37
N ILE A 89 -17.31 -8.41 16.81
CA ILE A 89 -15.90 -7.98 16.93
C ILE A 89 -15.55 -6.91 15.90
N ALA A 90 -15.93 -7.11 14.64
CA ALA A 90 -15.52 -6.27 13.52
C ALA A 90 -16.10 -4.86 13.62
N ILE A 91 -17.36 -4.71 14.03
CA ILE A 91 -18.02 -3.40 14.11
C ILE A 91 -17.30 -2.48 15.11
N PRO A 92 -17.05 -2.86 16.39
CA PRO A 92 -16.31 -2.00 17.32
C PRO A 92 -14.86 -1.74 16.89
N VAL A 93 -14.16 -2.73 16.35
CA VAL A 93 -12.79 -2.56 15.83
C VAL A 93 -12.77 -1.55 14.70
N TRP A 94 -13.74 -1.63 13.80
CA TRP A 94 -13.85 -0.74 12.66
C TRP A 94 -14.31 0.66 13.06
N ILE A 95 -15.26 0.80 13.99
CA ILE A 95 -15.62 2.10 14.59
C ILE A 95 -14.39 2.71 15.28
N ARG A 96 -13.63 1.92 16.05
CA ARG A 96 -12.37 2.37 16.65
C ARG A 96 -11.38 2.81 15.60
N TYR A 97 -11.23 2.07 14.50
CA TYR A 97 -10.42 2.49 13.36
C TYR A 97 -10.90 3.85 12.81
N LEU A 98 -12.19 4.03 12.57
CA LEU A 98 -12.75 5.30 12.10
C LEU A 98 -12.51 6.45 13.09
N MET A 99 -12.60 6.20 14.39
CA MET A 99 -12.31 7.18 15.44
C MET A 99 -10.80 7.45 15.57
N GLN A 100 -9.95 6.46 15.27
CA GLN A 100 -8.49 6.52 15.29
C GLN A 100 -7.88 6.85 13.92
N LEU A 101 -8.70 7.22 12.92
CA LEU A 101 -8.22 7.92 11.72
C LEU A 101 -7.63 9.30 12.04
N THR A 102 -7.44 9.61 13.33
CA THR A 102 -6.59 10.68 13.83
C THR A 102 -5.24 10.62 13.14
N ILE A 103 -5.00 11.66 12.36
CA ILE A 103 -3.69 12.05 11.88
C ILE A 103 -2.74 12.01 13.08
N THR A 104 -1.69 11.20 13.02
CA THR A 104 -0.66 11.20 14.08
C THR A 104 -0.19 12.63 14.31
N GLU A 105 0.00 13.03 15.57
CA GLU A 105 0.54 14.37 15.91
C GLU A 105 1.92 14.62 15.27
N ARG A 106 2.58 13.54 14.84
CA ARG A 106 3.84 13.58 14.09
C ARG A 106 3.67 14.05 12.64
N LEU A 107 2.47 13.99 12.05
CA LEU A 107 2.19 14.62 10.75
C LEU A 107 1.81 16.08 11.00
N VAL A 108 2.80 16.97 10.89
CA VAL A 108 2.69 18.39 11.21
C VAL A 108 1.83 19.13 10.17
N SER A 109 2.00 18.79 8.90
CA SER A 109 1.22 19.34 7.81
C SER A 109 1.11 18.35 6.65
N ASN A 110 0.06 18.51 5.83
CA ASN A 110 -0.16 17.73 4.62
C ASN A 110 -0.82 18.62 3.57
N HIS A 111 -0.03 19.13 2.64
CA HIS A 111 -0.53 19.86 1.48
C HIS A 111 -0.74 18.89 0.31
N THR A 112 -1.88 18.98 -0.38
CA THR A 112 -2.22 18.08 -1.49
C THR A 112 -2.55 18.86 -2.74
N LYS A 113 -1.81 18.62 -3.81
CA LYS A 113 -2.15 19.09 -5.16
C LYS A 113 -2.60 17.89 -6.00
N VAL A 114 -3.81 17.97 -6.56
CA VAL A 114 -4.29 16.92 -7.48
C VAL A 114 -3.96 17.32 -8.91
N VAL A 115 -3.25 16.45 -9.61
CA VAL A 115 -2.83 16.60 -10.99
C VAL A 115 -3.56 15.58 -11.87
N LYS A 116 -4.15 16.03 -12.98
CA LYS A 116 -4.79 15.15 -13.96
C LYS A 116 -3.78 14.78 -15.04
N ILE A 117 -3.16 13.61 -14.90
CA ILE A 117 -2.06 13.16 -15.76
C ILE A 117 -2.49 13.06 -17.23
N ASP A 118 -3.69 12.57 -17.50
CA ASP A 118 -4.23 12.47 -18.86
C ASP A 118 -4.47 13.85 -19.51
N ALA A 119 -4.82 14.86 -18.71
CA ALA A 119 -4.98 16.23 -19.20
C ALA A 119 -3.63 16.90 -19.50
N GLU A 120 -2.59 16.63 -18.70
CA GLU A 120 -1.24 17.20 -18.90
C GLU A 120 -0.55 16.62 -20.12
N ILE A 121 -0.68 15.30 -20.33
CA ILE A 121 -0.13 14.62 -21.50
C ILE A 121 -0.97 14.93 -22.76
N GLY A 122 -2.24 15.32 -22.61
CA GLY A 122 -3.16 15.66 -23.70
C GLY A 122 -3.94 14.47 -24.28
N PHE A 123 -3.76 13.26 -23.73
CA PHE A 123 -4.54 12.08 -24.08
C PHE A 123 -4.56 11.07 -22.92
N ARG A 124 -5.40 10.04 -23.02
CA ARG A 124 -5.45 8.94 -22.04
C ARG A 124 -4.45 7.85 -22.40
N PRO A 125 -3.37 7.62 -21.61
CA PRO A 125 -2.30 6.67 -21.92
C PRO A 125 -2.74 5.22 -21.64
N ILE A 126 -3.62 4.67 -22.49
CA ILE A 126 -4.29 3.36 -22.28
C ILE A 126 -3.95 2.39 -23.41
N GLY A 127 -3.36 1.25 -23.04
CA GLY A 127 -2.92 0.20 -23.97
C GLY A 127 -3.87 -1.00 -24.14
N SER A 128 -5.00 -1.07 -23.43
CA SER A 128 -5.92 -2.22 -23.56
C SER A 128 -7.42 -1.85 -23.52
N PRO A 129 -8.30 -2.61 -24.20
CA PRO A 129 -9.75 -2.39 -24.16
C PRO A 129 -10.34 -2.52 -22.75
N MET A 130 -9.87 -3.50 -21.95
CA MET A 130 -10.33 -3.69 -20.58
C MET A 130 -9.96 -2.48 -19.71
N THR A 131 -8.73 -1.98 -19.82
CA THR A 131 -8.34 -0.75 -19.11
C THR A 131 -9.16 0.45 -19.55
N ARG A 132 -9.44 0.58 -20.86
CA ARG A 132 -10.31 1.65 -21.37
C ARG A 132 -11.69 1.62 -20.70
N PHE A 133 -12.30 0.45 -20.61
CA PHE A 133 -13.58 0.27 -19.93
C PHE A 133 -13.51 0.62 -18.43
N LEU A 134 -12.53 0.07 -17.69
CA LEU A 134 -12.39 0.31 -16.26
C LEU A 134 -12.14 1.79 -15.95
N THR A 135 -11.29 2.44 -16.73
CA THR A 135 -10.95 3.86 -16.56
C THR A 135 -12.06 4.81 -17.03
N SER A 136 -13.01 4.34 -17.87
CA SER A 136 -14.20 5.11 -18.23
C SER A 136 -15.31 5.06 -17.18
N LEU A 137 -15.21 4.19 -16.16
CA LEU A 137 -16.21 4.13 -15.10
C LEU A 137 -16.32 5.49 -14.38
N PRO A 138 -17.55 6.00 -14.15
CA PRO A 138 -17.75 7.25 -13.42
C PRO A 138 -17.05 7.22 -12.07
N MET A 139 -16.50 8.35 -11.63
CA MET A 139 -15.78 8.49 -10.36
C MET A 139 -14.45 7.74 -10.24
N ASN A 140 -13.98 7.05 -11.29
CA ASN A 140 -12.64 6.48 -11.28
C ASN A 140 -11.58 7.60 -11.34
N GLN A 141 -10.65 7.58 -10.40
CA GLN A 141 -9.64 8.62 -10.15
C GLN A 141 -8.23 8.18 -10.56
N VAL A 142 -8.09 7.12 -11.37
CA VAL A 142 -6.79 6.54 -11.73
C VAL A 142 -5.82 7.54 -12.39
N PHE A 143 -6.31 8.55 -13.13
CA PHE A 143 -5.47 9.59 -13.73
C PHE A 143 -5.31 10.85 -12.85
N GLN A 144 -5.95 10.89 -11.68
CA GLN A 144 -5.87 12.02 -10.75
C GLN A 144 -4.78 11.75 -9.71
N LEU A 145 -3.52 11.99 -10.08
CA LEU A 145 -2.39 11.86 -9.17
C LEU A 145 -2.51 12.86 -8.02
N ALA A 146 -2.57 12.39 -6.79
CA ALA A 146 -2.45 13.24 -5.61
C ALA A 146 -0.97 13.40 -5.27
N VAL A 147 -0.44 14.60 -5.48
CA VAL A 147 0.92 14.98 -5.10
C VAL A 147 0.85 15.59 -3.70
N HIS A 148 1.44 14.89 -2.73
CA HIS A 148 1.46 15.29 -1.34
C HIS A 148 2.80 15.90 -0.95
N GLU A 149 2.76 16.94 -0.14
CA GLU A 149 3.89 17.40 0.65
C GLU A 149 3.52 17.25 2.14
N LYS A 150 4.22 16.34 2.83
CA LYS A 150 3.94 15.95 4.22
C LYS A 150 5.11 16.32 5.10
N ALA A 151 4.89 17.19 6.08
CA ALA A 151 5.88 17.49 7.10
C ALA A 151 5.78 16.48 8.25
N LEU A 152 6.86 15.73 8.50
CA LEU A 152 6.92 14.65 9.48
C LEU A 152 7.85 15.04 10.62
N ARG A 153 7.30 15.21 11.83
CA ARG A 153 8.10 15.42 13.03
C ARG A 153 8.72 14.11 13.47
N MET A 154 10.05 14.10 13.49
CA MET A 154 10.87 12.93 13.80
C MET A 154 11.51 13.10 15.19
N PRO A 155 11.27 12.19 16.15
CA PRO A 155 11.76 12.35 17.53
C PRO A 155 13.28 12.45 17.68
N ARG A 156 14.02 11.75 16.82
CA ARG A 156 15.49 11.62 16.90
C ARG A 156 16.22 12.21 15.70
N LEU A 157 15.57 13.12 14.97
CA LEU A 157 16.21 13.79 13.84
C LEU A 157 17.17 14.86 14.33
N ASN A 158 18.43 14.78 13.91
CA ASN A 158 19.41 15.81 14.20
C ASN A 158 19.01 17.15 13.55
N PRO A 159 19.14 18.31 14.23
CA PRO A 159 18.84 19.63 13.68
C PRO A 159 19.48 19.95 12.32
N ALA A 160 20.65 19.38 12.01
CA ALA A 160 21.30 19.56 10.71
C ALA A 160 20.58 18.83 9.54
N LEU A 161 19.62 17.95 9.84
CA LEU A 161 18.74 17.28 8.88
C LEU A 161 17.33 17.88 8.86
N ASP A 162 17.06 18.97 9.59
CA ASP A 162 15.76 19.65 9.54
C ASP A 162 15.48 20.14 8.12
N GLY A 163 14.36 19.71 7.55
CA GLY A 163 13.98 19.99 6.16
C GLY A 163 14.43 18.93 5.14
N LEU A 164 15.16 17.88 5.54
CA LEU A 164 15.52 16.78 4.64
C LEU A 164 14.27 16.20 3.97
N SER A 165 14.29 16.09 2.64
CA SER A 165 13.12 15.73 1.85
C SER A 165 13.29 14.42 1.07
N ILE A 166 12.24 13.59 1.08
CA ILE A 166 12.22 12.27 0.44
C ILE A 166 11.01 12.18 -0.49
N ALA A 167 11.24 11.99 -1.78
CA ALA A 167 10.19 11.62 -2.71
C ALA A 167 9.95 10.10 -2.66
N HIS A 168 8.75 9.70 -2.26
CA HIS A 168 8.36 8.31 -2.05
C HIS A 168 7.40 7.85 -3.13
N LEU A 169 7.89 6.96 -4.00
CA LEU A 169 7.13 6.24 -5.01
C LEU A 169 6.92 4.79 -4.57
N SER A 170 5.77 4.23 -4.92
CA SER A 170 5.47 2.83 -4.65
C SER A 170 4.48 2.29 -5.68
N ASP A 171 4.45 0.99 -5.88
CA ASP A 171 3.42 0.27 -6.64
C ASP A 171 3.20 0.89 -8.03
N LEU A 172 4.28 0.94 -8.82
CA LEU A 172 4.28 1.48 -10.19
C LEU A 172 3.53 0.56 -11.15
N HIS A 173 3.59 -0.77 -10.94
CA HIS A 173 2.92 -1.78 -11.76
C HIS A 173 3.02 -1.53 -13.27
N LEU A 174 4.24 -1.60 -13.81
CA LEU A 174 4.45 -1.58 -15.25
C LEU A 174 3.78 -2.83 -15.87
N THR A 175 2.56 -2.62 -16.36
CA THR A 175 1.66 -3.66 -16.88
C THR A 175 1.44 -3.57 -18.37
N GLY A 176 1.93 -2.52 -19.04
CA GLY A 176 1.69 -2.26 -20.46
C GLY A 176 0.31 -1.69 -20.80
N THR A 177 -0.56 -1.57 -19.79
CA THR A 177 -1.96 -1.18 -20.02
C THR A 177 -2.27 0.25 -19.62
N LEU A 178 -1.54 0.79 -18.65
CA LEU A 178 -1.13 2.20 -18.68
C LEU A 178 0.20 2.26 -19.43
N THR A 179 0.32 3.18 -20.39
CA THR A 179 1.45 3.24 -21.33
C THR A 179 2.59 4.13 -20.84
N GLU A 180 3.77 4.04 -21.46
CA GLU A 180 4.99 4.81 -21.13
C GLU A 180 4.76 6.28 -20.79
N PRO A 181 3.98 7.06 -21.57
CA PRO A 181 3.74 8.48 -21.30
C PRO A 181 3.17 8.78 -19.90
N PHE A 182 2.37 7.85 -19.35
CA PHE A 182 1.89 7.98 -17.97
C PHE A 182 3.07 8.00 -16.99
N PHE A 183 3.97 7.04 -17.11
CA PHE A 183 5.11 6.87 -16.20
C PHE A 183 6.19 7.93 -16.41
N GLU A 184 6.42 8.36 -17.65
CA GLU A 184 7.28 9.51 -17.96
C GLU A 184 6.77 10.77 -17.25
N GLN A 185 5.45 11.02 -17.27
CA GLN A 185 4.88 12.15 -16.55
C GLN A 185 5.00 12.02 -15.03
N ILE A 186 4.92 10.80 -14.47
CA ILE A 186 5.19 10.55 -13.04
C ILE A 186 6.65 10.87 -12.70
N VAL A 187 7.61 10.44 -13.53
CA VAL A 187 9.04 10.72 -13.33
C VAL A 187 9.30 12.22 -13.37
N GLU A 188 8.74 12.92 -14.35
CA GLU A 188 8.85 14.38 -14.46
C GLU A 188 8.27 15.08 -13.22
N ARG A 189 7.07 14.68 -12.76
CA ARG A 189 6.46 15.22 -11.55
C ARG A 189 7.28 14.92 -10.29
N THR A 190 7.94 13.77 -10.25
CA THR A 190 8.83 13.40 -9.14
C THR A 190 10.06 14.29 -9.11
N ASN A 191 10.70 14.52 -10.25
CA ASN A 191 11.87 15.39 -10.35
C ASN A 191 11.53 16.85 -9.99
N GLN A 192 10.34 17.33 -10.36
CA GLN A 192 9.84 18.66 -10.01
C GLN A 192 9.65 18.87 -8.50
N LEU A 193 9.60 17.81 -7.69
CA LEU A 193 9.58 17.94 -6.24
C LEU A 193 10.92 18.42 -5.67
N ASP A 194 12.03 18.35 -6.43
CA ASP A 194 13.40 18.62 -5.99
C ASP A 194 13.67 18.03 -4.59
N ALA A 195 13.43 16.73 -4.45
CA ALA A 195 13.66 16.02 -3.20
C ALA A 195 15.13 15.61 -3.06
N ASP A 196 15.64 15.62 -1.83
CA ASP A 196 17.02 15.24 -1.53
C ASP A 196 17.29 13.76 -1.83
N ILE A 197 16.31 12.91 -1.56
CA ILE A 197 16.34 11.46 -1.80
C ILE A 197 15.08 11.06 -2.58
N VAL A 198 15.20 10.09 -3.49
CA VAL A 198 14.05 9.43 -4.12
C VAL A 198 14.07 7.95 -3.72
N VAL A 199 12.91 7.40 -3.36
CA VAL A 199 12.77 6.00 -2.99
C VAL A 199 11.63 5.32 -3.75
N ILE A 200 11.84 4.04 -4.10
CA ILE A 200 10.83 3.17 -4.72
C ILE A 200 10.63 1.94 -3.82
N THR A 201 9.45 1.80 -3.20
CA THR A 201 9.18 0.74 -2.22
C THR A 201 8.52 -0.50 -2.82
N GLY A 202 8.94 -0.91 -4.01
CA GLY A 202 8.52 -2.16 -4.64
C GLY A 202 7.27 -2.10 -5.52
N ASP A 203 6.90 -3.26 -6.05
CA ASP A 203 5.87 -3.47 -7.07
C ASP A 203 6.07 -2.58 -8.29
N ILE A 204 7.27 -2.69 -8.86
CA ILE A 204 7.72 -1.89 -9.99
C ILE A 204 7.11 -2.44 -11.28
N ILE A 205 7.23 -3.75 -11.54
CA ILE A 205 6.88 -4.37 -12.82
C ILE A 205 6.01 -5.62 -12.66
N ASP A 206 5.01 -5.76 -13.53
CA ASP A 206 4.14 -6.95 -13.58
C ASP A 206 4.31 -7.80 -14.84
N LYS A 207 4.84 -7.21 -15.92
CA LYS A 207 4.87 -7.82 -17.25
C LYS A 207 6.28 -7.80 -17.84
N PRO A 208 6.83 -8.95 -18.27
CA PRO A 208 8.21 -9.03 -18.78
C PRO A 208 8.51 -8.12 -19.97
N TYR A 209 7.52 -7.84 -20.82
CA TYR A 209 7.72 -6.96 -21.99
C TYR A 209 7.84 -5.48 -21.63
N CYS A 210 7.55 -5.08 -20.37
CA CYS A 210 7.81 -3.73 -19.86
C CYS A 210 9.24 -3.56 -19.31
N MET A 211 10.11 -4.57 -19.41
CA MET A 211 11.49 -4.49 -18.90
C MET A 211 12.28 -3.34 -19.51
N SER A 212 12.07 -3.02 -20.79
CA SER A 212 12.73 -1.87 -21.44
C SER A 212 12.39 -0.53 -20.79
N TRP A 213 11.17 -0.40 -20.23
CA TRP A 213 10.69 0.83 -19.61
C TRP A 213 11.43 1.19 -18.31
N LEU A 214 12.07 0.20 -17.68
CA LEU A 214 12.94 0.46 -16.54
C LEU A 214 14.12 1.36 -16.96
N ASN A 215 14.64 1.18 -18.18
CA ASN A 215 15.79 1.93 -18.68
C ASN A 215 15.40 3.13 -19.56
N THR A 216 14.18 3.17 -20.10
CA THR A 216 13.71 4.30 -20.94
C THR A 216 12.89 5.30 -20.14
N CYS A 217 11.92 4.84 -19.34
CA CYS A 217 11.04 5.73 -18.58
C CYS A 217 11.61 6.04 -17.21
N LEU A 218 11.91 5.01 -16.41
CA LEU A 218 12.28 5.22 -15.01
C LEU A 218 13.66 5.86 -14.86
N ALA A 219 14.58 5.61 -15.79
CA ALA A 219 15.95 6.15 -15.80
C ALA A 219 16.05 7.67 -15.61
N GLY A 220 14.99 8.41 -15.93
CA GLY A 220 14.92 9.85 -15.74
C GLY A 220 14.81 10.32 -14.27
N LEU A 221 14.58 9.44 -13.29
CA LEU A 221 14.50 9.84 -11.88
C LEU A 221 15.85 10.34 -11.37
N LYS A 222 15.82 11.51 -10.72
CA LYS A 222 17.02 12.19 -10.22
C LYS A 222 16.78 12.70 -8.80
N SER A 223 17.85 12.70 -8.01
CA SER A 223 17.90 13.33 -6.69
C SER A 223 19.35 13.65 -6.36
N ARG A 224 19.55 14.55 -5.40
CA ARG A 224 20.90 15.01 -4.99
C ARG A 224 21.67 13.91 -4.24
N ASN A 225 20.97 13.11 -3.44
CA ASN A 225 21.57 12.10 -2.56
C ASN A 225 21.22 10.65 -2.97
N GLY A 226 20.77 10.45 -4.21
CA GLY A 226 20.58 9.14 -4.82
C GLY A 226 19.13 8.63 -4.84
N VAL A 227 18.90 7.69 -5.75
CA VAL A 227 17.64 6.99 -5.93
C VAL A 227 17.80 5.57 -5.38
N TYR A 228 16.93 5.17 -4.47
CA TYR A 228 17.00 3.89 -3.77
C TYR A 228 15.76 3.07 -4.05
N PHE A 229 15.90 1.76 -4.17
CA PHE A 229 14.75 0.90 -4.41
C PHE A 229 14.85 -0.44 -3.71
N ILE A 230 13.70 -1.06 -3.53
CA ILE A 230 13.52 -2.47 -3.20
C ILE A 230 12.49 -3.08 -4.17
N LEU A 231 12.35 -4.40 -4.13
CA LEU A 231 11.30 -5.11 -4.86
C LEU A 231 10.10 -5.45 -3.96
N GLY A 232 8.95 -5.62 -4.61
CA GLY A 232 7.70 -6.09 -4.04
C GLY A 232 7.27 -7.43 -4.61
N ASN A 233 6.13 -7.94 -4.15
CA ASN A 233 5.66 -9.28 -4.52
C ASN A 233 5.24 -9.40 -5.98
N HIS A 234 4.87 -8.30 -6.64
CA HIS A 234 4.58 -8.30 -8.07
C HIS A 234 5.84 -8.41 -8.92
N ASP A 235 7.00 -7.97 -8.44
CA ASP A 235 8.25 -8.08 -9.18
C ASP A 235 8.68 -9.57 -9.37
N LEU A 236 8.22 -10.47 -8.50
CA LEU A 236 8.37 -11.93 -8.67
C LEU A 236 7.55 -12.52 -9.85
N ARG A 237 6.65 -11.73 -10.44
CA ARG A 237 5.83 -12.18 -11.59
C ARG A 237 6.61 -12.18 -12.88
N VAL A 238 7.68 -11.38 -12.96
CA VAL A 238 8.66 -11.53 -14.03
C VAL A 238 9.63 -12.63 -13.61
N LYS A 239 9.88 -13.61 -14.49
CA LYS A 239 10.78 -14.76 -14.18
C LYS A 239 12.22 -14.33 -13.84
N ASN A 240 12.60 -13.11 -14.21
CA ASN A 240 13.95 -12.59 -14.10
C ASN A 240 14.00 -11.38 -13.14
N GLU A 241 13.78 -11.62 -11.84
CA GLU A 241 13.90 -10.58 -10.80
C GLU A 241 15.28 -9.92 -10.80
N LEU A 242 16.35 -10.70 -11.06
CA LEU A 242 17.71 -10.19 -11.16
C LEU A 242 17.84 -9.21 -12.33
N GLY A 243 17.15 -9.47 -13.44
CA GLY A 243 17.05 -8.55 -14.56
C GLY A 243 16.44 -7.21 -14.17
N VAL A 244 15.39 -7.21 -13.33
CA VAL A 244 14.75 -5.97 -12.82
C VAL A 244 15.76 -5.16 -12.01
N ARG A 245 16.44 -5.80 -11.05
CA ARG A 245 17.46 -5.15 -10.23
C ARG A 245 18.60 -4.59 -11.09
N ASN A 246 19.11 -5.39 -12.01
CA ASN A 246 20.21 -4.99 -12.90
C ASN A 246 19.83 -3.80 -13.78
N ALA A 247 18.62 -3.78 -14.33
CA ALA A 247 18.13 -2.66 -15.14
C ALA A 247 18.10 -1.36 -14.33
N LEU A 248 17.52 -1.39 -13.13
CA LEU A 248 17.47 -0.21 -12.25
C LEU A 248 18.87 0.23 -11.77
N MET A 249 19.76 -0.72 -11.46
CA MET A 249 21.14 -0.43 -11.09
C MET A 249 21.94 0.17 -12.25
N GLN A 250 21.67 -0.20 -13.50
CA GLN A 250 22.28 0.42 -14.68
C GLN A 250 21.90 1.90 -14.84
N ASN A 251 20.76 2.32 -14.30
CA ASN A 251 20.37 3.73 -14.22
C ASN A 251 21.08 4.49 -13.07
N GLY A 252 21.96 3.84 -12.31
CA GLY A 252 22.63 4.41 -11.15
C GLY A 252 21.83 4.33 -9.85
N TYR A 253 20.77 3.50 -9.79
CA TYR A 253 19.96 3.36 -8.58
C TYR A 253 20.55 2.33 -7.63
N PHE A 254 20.33 2.53 -6.33
CA PHE A 254 20.85 1.66 -5.28
C PHE A 254 19.79 0.65 -4.85
N ASP A 255 20.08 -0.64 -5.07
CA ASP A 255 19.27 -1.74 -4.57
C ASP A 255 19.50 -1.93 -3.06
N LEU A 256 18.47 -1.69 -2.26
CA LEU A 256 18.47 -1.92 -0.81
C LEU A 256 17.87 -3.27 -0.41
N GLY A 257 17.43 -4.11 -1.36
CA GLY A 257 16.80 -5.40 -1.08
C GLY A 257 17.71 -6.34 -0.30
N GLY A 258 17.53 -6.39 1.03
CA GLY A 258 18.40 -7.14 1.93
C GLY A 258 19.77 -6.50 2.19
N ARG A 259 19.95 -5.23 1.85
CA ARG A 259 21.24 -4.54 1.88
C ARG A 259 21.11 -3.22 2.61
N SER A 260 22.23 -2.72 3.10
CA SER A 260 22.30 -1.40 3.72
C SER A 260 23.18 -0.45 2.91
N LYS A 261 22.99 0.84 3.13
CA LYS A 261 23.94 1.86 2.72
C LYS A 261 23.96 2.98 3.74
N LEU A 262 25.15 3.28 4.25
CA LEU A 262 25.40 4.47 5.05
C LEU A 262 25.73 5.63 4.10
N ILE A 263 25.02 6.73 4.23
CA ILE A 263 25.31 7.99 3.53
C ILE A 263 25.49 9.12 4.54
N GLU A 264 26.06 10.23 4.09
CA GLU A 264 26.19 11.43 4.90
C GLU A 264 25.48 12.60 4.20
N ILE A 265 24.61 13.30 4.93
CA ILE A 265 23.95 14.52 4.47
C ILE A 265 24.14 15.58 5.55
N ASN A 266 24.62 16.77 5.19
CA ASN A 266 24.92 17.86 6.12
C ASN A 266 25.80 17.43 7.32
N GLY A 267 26.76 16.55 7.08
CA GLY A 267 27.65 16.01 8.13
C GLY A 267 26.96 15.05 9.11
N GLN A 268 25.75 14.57 8.80
CA GLN A 268 25.00 13.62 9.62
C GLN A 268 24.90 12.26 8.93
N PRO A 269 25.22 11.17 9.63
CA PRO A 269 25.08 9.82 9.10
C PRO A 269 23.59 9.44 8.96
N ILE A 270 23.23 8.86 7.82
CA ILE A 270 21.92 8.28 7.55
C ILE A 270 22.12 6.84 7.11
N PHE A 271 21.48 5.91 7.82
CA PHE A 271 21.49 4.50 7.46
C PHE A 271 20.23 4.18 6.65
N LEU A 272 20.43 3.79 5.40
CA LEU A 272 19.37 3.33 4.50
C LEU A 272 19.40 1.81 4.41
N GLY A 273 18.24 1.16 4.57
CA GLY A 273 18.11 -0.29 4.44
C GLY A 273 16.82 -0.71 3.74
N GLY A 274 16.72 -1.97 3.35
CA GLY A 274 15.56 -2.56 2.70
C GLY A 274 15.11 -3.89 3.31
N ASN A 275 13.80 -4.00 3.54
CA ASN A 275 13.14 -5.20 4.05
C ASN A 275 12.06 -5.68 3.06
N GLU A 276 12.36 -6.77 2.36
CA GLU A 276 11.50 -7.36 1.32
C GLU A 276 10.70 -8.57 1.83
N LEU A 277 10.66 -8.80 3.15
CA LEU A 277 9.83 -9.84 3.75
C LEU A 277 8.33 -9.55 3.57
N PRO A 278 7.49 -10.58 3.42
CA PRO A 278 7.86 -12.00 3.45
C PRO A 278 8.20 -12.60 2.08
N TRP A 279 8.11 -11.85 0.98
CA TRP A 279 8.14 -12.43 -0.37
C TRP A 279 9.54 -12.76 -0.87
N PHE A 280 10.53 -12.03 -0.39
CA PHE A 280 11.94 -12.37 -0.56
C PHE A 280 12.53 -12.79 0.78
N CYS A 281 13.62 -13.55 0.75
CA CYS A 281 14.26 -14.05 1.96
C CYS A 281 15.21 -13.04 2.62
N LYS A 282 15.03 -11.73 2.39
CA LYS A 282 16.01 -10.73 2.79
C LYS A 282 15.36 -9.52 3.48
N ALA A 283 15.81 -9.30 4.71
CA ALA A 283 15.81 -7.98 5.33
C ALA A 283 17.28 -7.58 5.52
N THR A 284 17.56 -6.28 5.48
CA THR A 284 18.86 -5.75 5.88
C THR A 284 19.25 -6.25 7.26
N ASP A 285 20.50 -6.67 7.41
CA ASP A 285 21.06 -6.98 8.72
C ASP A 285 21.28 -5.67 9.48
N MET A 286 20.46 -5.44 10.50
CA MET A 286 20.53 -4.22 11.30
C MET A 286 21.78 -4.16 12.18
N SER A 287 22.52 -5.26 12.35
CA SER A 287 23.83 -5.24 13.00
C SER A 287 24.91 -4.54 12.16
N GLU A 288 24.68 -4.37 10.85
CA GLU A 288 25.54 -3.57 9.98
C GLU A 288 25.35 -2.06 10.20
N CYS A 289 24.27 -1.63 10.87
CA CYS A 289 24.09 -0.23 11.24
C CYS A 289 25.07 0.10 12.37
N PRO A 290 26.07 0.98 12.15
CA PRO A 290 26.97 1.37 13.22
C PRO A 290 26.19 2.07 14.34
N SER A 291 26.55 1.79 15.59
CA SER A 291 25.95 2.48 16.74
C SER A 291 26.22 3.98 16.67
N GLU A 292 27.42 4.37 16.25
CA GLU A 292 27.85 5.74 16.04
C GLU A 292 28.80 5.88 14.84
N VAL A 293 28.74 7.04 14.17
CA VAL A 293 29.68 7.47 13.14
C VAL A 293 30.09 8.89 13.51
N ASN A 294 31.38 9.12 13.76
CA ASN A 294 31.90 10.41 14.22
C ASN A 294 31.16 10.95 15.46
N GLY A 295 30.84 10.08 16.42
CA GLY A 295 30.11 10.44 17.65
C GLY A 295 28.62 10.72 17.46
N LYS A 296 28.03 10.33 16.33
CA LYS A 296 26.62 10.57 15.99
C LYS A 296 25.92 9.27 15.65
N ARG A 297 24.75 9.01 16.25
CA ARG A 297 23.88 7.89 15.86
C ARG A 297 23.32 8.14 14.45
N PRO A 298 23.46 7.19 13.51
CA PRO A 298 22.80 7.29 12.21
C PRO A 298 21.28 7.42 12.34
N PHE A 299 20.68 8.31 11.55
CA PHE A 299 19.23 8.32 11.38
C PHE A 299 18.82 7.16 10.47
N GLN A 300 17.93 6.29 10.94
CA GLN A 300 17.63 5.02 10.28
C GLN A 300 16.35 5.11 9.43
N ILE A 301 16.49 4.95 8.12
CA ILE A 301 15.38 4.94 7.16
C ILE A 301 15.35 3.57 6.49
N ILE A 302 14.25 2.83 6.68
CA ILE A 302 14.05 1.52 6.07
C ILE A 302 12.95 1.59 5.02
N LEU A 303 13.24 1.06 3.84
CA LEU A 303 12.26 0.77 2.81
C LEU A 303 11.70 -0.63 3.06
N SER A 304 10.38 -0.78 3.08
CA SER A 304 9.75 -2.09 3.05
C SER A 304 8.59 -2.10 2.10
N HIS A 305 8.38 -3.17 1.34
CA HIS A 305 7.23 -3.18 0.46
C HIS A 305 5.92 -3.23 1.26
N SER A 306 5.89 -4.02 2.35
CA SER A 306 4.70 -4.20 3.18
C SER A 306 4.73 -3.40 4.48
N PRO A 307 3.62 -2.72 4.85
CA PRO A 307 3.50 -2.11 6.18
C PRO A 307 3.46 -3.14 7.31
N ASP A 308 3.34 -4.45 6.99
CA ASP A 308 3.34 -5.50 8.00
C ASP A 308 4.68 -5.62 8.75
N GLN A 309 5.76 -5.01 8.21
CA GLN A 309 7.08 -4.97 8.83
C GLN A 309 7.21 -3.91 9.93
N VAL A 310 6.15 -3.17 10.28
CA VAL A 310 6.21 -2.12 11.32
C VAL A 310 6.73 -2.62 12.67
N TYR A 311 6.29 -3.81 13.11
CA TYR A 311 6.77 -4.38 14.37
C TYR A 311 8.20 -4.92 14.27
N TRP A 312 8.66 -5.30 13.08
CA TRP A 312 10.08 -5.62 12.86
C TRP A 312 10.91 -4.35 13.00
N ALA A 313 10.47 -3.24 12.38
CA ALA A 313 11.12 -1.95 12.44
C ALA A 313 11.22 -1.40 13.89
N GLN A 314 10.15 -1.52 14.67
CA GLN A 314 10.14 -1.15 16.09
C GLN A 314 11.19 -1.92 16.91
N ARG A 315 11.30 -3.24 16.71
CA ARG A 315 12.28 -4.07 17.42
C ARG A 315 13.73 -3.72 17.10
N HIS A 316 13.96 -3.14 15.92
CA HIS A 316 15.26 -2.68 15.45
C HIS A 316 15.46 -1.17 15.61
N ASP A 317 14.57 -0.51 16.35
CA ASP A 317 14.70 0.91 16.69
C ASP A 317 14.78 1.84 15.46
N VAL A 318 14.11 1.45 14.37
CA VAL A 318 14.07 2.21 13.11
C VAL A 318 13.31 3.52 13.32
N ASP A 319 13.87 4.63 12.81
CA ASP A 319 13.25 5.95 12.91
C ASP A 319 12.10 6.13 11.91
N LEU A 320 12.35 5.79 10.64
CA LEU A 320 11.40 5.96 9.54
C LEU A 320 11.26 4.68 8.70
N LEU A 321 10.03 4.15 8.62
CA LEU A 321 9.67 3.05 7.74
C LEU A 321 8.81 3.57 6.57
N LEU A 322 9.26 3.33 5.34
CA LEU A 322 8.55 3.72 4.12
C LEU A 322 7.99 2.48 3.44
N ALA A 323 6.67 2.42 3.26
CA ALA A 323 5.98 1.25 2.71
C ALA A 323 4.89 1.54 1.68
N GLY A 324 4.47 0.48 0.98
CA GLY A 324 3.46 0.48 -0.07
C GLY A 324 2.49 -0.70 0.02
N HIS A 325 2.34 -1.45 -1.08
CA HIS A 325 1.66 -2.76 -1.20
C HIS A 325 0.13 -2.73 -1.09
N THR A 326 -0.40 -1.91 -0.18
CA THR A 326 -1.81 -1.94 0.20
C THR A 326 -2.70 -1.10 -0.73
N HIS A 327 -2.10 -0.27 -1.58
CA HIS A 327 -2.77 0.62 -2.53
C HIS A 327 -3.83 1.55 -1.93
N GLY A 328 -3.82 1.84 -0.63
CA GLY A 328 -4.94 2.57 0.00
C GLY A 328 -6.26 1.81 0.00
N GLY A 329 -6.24 0.51 -0.30
CA GLY A 329 -7.41 -0.34 -0.55
C GLY A 329 -8.04 -0.20 -1.94
N GLN A 330 -7.55 0.72 -2.79
CA GLN A 330 -8.05 1.10 -4.14
C GLN A 330 -9.50 1.62 -4.23
N ILE A 331 -10.42 1.04 -3.45
CA ILE A 331 -11.84 1.39 -3.38
C ILE A 331 -12.14 1.76 -1.93
N ARG A 332 -12.46 3.03 -1.70
CA ARG A 332 -12.82 3.55 -0.39
C ARG A 332 -14.25 4.05 -0.44
N PHE A 333 -15.11 3.44 0.35
CA PHE A 333 -16.50 3.85 0.44
C PHE A 333 -16.59 5.17 1.24
N PRO A 334 -17.50 6.09 0.88
CA PRO A 334 -17.76 7.28 1.69
C PRO A 334 -18.10 6.90 3.13
N VAL A 335 -17.55 7.61 4.12
CA VAL A 335 -17.67 7.35 5.57
C VAL A 335 -17.03 6.04 6.04
N ILE A 336 -17.13 4.98 5.24
CA ILE A 336 -16.70 3.63 5.61
C ILE A 336 -15.19 3.43 5.44
N GLY A 337 -14.58 4.09 4.45
CA GLY A 337 -13.18 3.91 4.10
C GLY A 337 -12.90 2.61 3.32
N PRO A 338 -11.65 2.11 3.33
CA PRO A 338 -11.30 0.85 2.69
C PRO A 338 -11.86 -0.33 3.48
N VAL A 339 -12.29 -1.37 2.76
CA VAL A 339 -12.79 -2.64 3.35
C VAL A 339 -11.86 -3.82 3.08
N PHE A 340 -10.86 -3.63 2.21
CA PHE A 340 -9.90 -4.63 1.80
C PHE A 340 -8.54 -3.98 1.61
N ALA A 341 -7.49 -4.62 2.14
CA ALA A 341 -6.10 -4.27 1.91
C ALA A 341 -5.25 -5.52 2.24
N PRO A 342 -4.37 -5.97 1.32
CA PRO A 342 -3.58 -7.20 1.49
C PRO A 342 -2.54 -7.04 2.60
N SER A 343 -2.96 -7.16 3.85
CA SER A 343 -2.13 -6.96 5.04
C SER A 343 -2.64 -7.82 6.20
N ARG A 344 -1.74 -8.30 7.05
CA ARG A 344 -2.10 -8.98 8.31
C ARG A 344 -2.92 -8.08 9.23
N PHE A 345 -2.75 -6.77 9.12
CA PHE A 345 -3.48 -5.77 9.89
C PHE A 345 -4.76 -5.29 9.20
N GLY A 346 -5.14 -5.95 8.10
CA GLY A 346 -6.28 -5.57 7.29
C GLY A 346 -6.15 -4.12 6.83
N VAL A 347 -7.16 -3.32 7.13
CA VAL A 347 -7.22 -1.93 6.66
C VAL A 347 -6.55 -0.91 7.59
N LYS A 348 -6.01 -1.34 8.75
CA LYS A 348 -5.37 -0.44 9.73
C LYS A 348 -4.29 0.41 9.07
N TYR A 349 -3.40 -0.22 8.31
CA TYR A 349 -2.29 0.43 7.61
C TYR A 349 -2.52 0.53 6.10
N ALA A 350 -3.77 0.72 5.65
CA ALA A 350 -4.07 0.78 4.22
C ALA A 350 -3.38 1.98 3.52
N SER A 351 -3.15 3.09 4.21
CA SER A 351 -2.43 4.26 3.69
C SER A 351 -2.31 5.34 4.77
N GLY A 352 -1.27 6.17 4.72
CA GLY A 352 -1.13 7.34 5.58
C GLY A 352 0.14 7.31 6.42
N THR A 353 0.17 8.14 7.46
CA THR A 353 1.29 8.21 8.40
C THR A 353 0.86 7.66 9.75
N PHE A 354 1.65 6.74 10.29
CA PHE A 354 1.40 6.06 11.55
C PHE A 354 2.62 6.21 12.45
N PHE A 355 2.40 6.39 13.75
CA PHE A 355 3.48 6.38 14.73
C PHE A 355 3.27 5.18 15.65
N GLU A 356 4.10 4.17 15.47
CA GLU A 356 4.16 2.97 16.30
C GLU A 356 5.51 3.06 17.01
N GLU A 357 5.53 3.68 18.19
CA GLU A 357 6.75 4.10 18.89
C GLU A 357 7.79 2.96 18.96
N PRO A 358 9.07 3.22 18.62
CA PRO A 358 9.68 4.50 18.27
C PRO A 358 9.59 4.87 16.78
N THR A 359 8.96 4.04 15.95
CA THR A 359 9.00 4.13 14.48
C THR A 359 7.86 4.98 13.92
N LEU A 360 8.21 5.97 13.09
CA LEU A 360 7.24 6.59 12.20
C LEU A 360 7.16 5.78 10.90
N MET A 361 5.96 5.44 10.46
CA MET A 361 5.72 4.73 9.20
C MET A 361 4.88 5.56 8.24
N HIS A 362 5.31 5.65 6.98
CA HIS A 362 4.50 6.18 5.90
C HIS A 362 4.11 5.06 4.92
N VAL A 363 2.81 4.86 4.72
CA VAL A 363 2.26 3.89 3.76
C VAL A 363 1.66 4.62 2.56
N SER A 364 2.29 4.47 1.41
CA SER A 364 1.86 5.02 0.13
C SER A 364 0.60 4.32 -0.39
N ARG A 365 -0.25 5.07 -1.11
CA ARG A 365 -1.37 4.50 -1.87
C ARG A 365 -0.94 3.91 -3.22
N GLY A 366 0.33 4.04 -3.56
CA GLY A 366 0.86 3.59 -4.84
C GLY A 366 0.53 4.52 -6.01
N ILE A 367 1.37 4.49 -7.03
CA ILE A 367 1.20 5.26 -8.27
C ILE A 367 0.19 4.60 -9.22
N SER A 368 0.07 3.27 -9.17
CA SER A 368 -0.73 2.50 -10.12
C SER A 368 -1.29 1.23 -9.45
N GLY A 369 -1.69 0.25 -10.25
CA GLY A 369 -2.18 -1.05 -9.82
C GLY A 369 -2.39 -1.98 -11.02
N THR A 370 -2.50 -3.28 -10.76
CA THR A 370 -2.84 -4.24 -11.83
C THR A 370 -4.29 -4.15 -12.29
N ARG A 371 -5.16 -3.56 -11.45
CA ARG A 371 -6.55 -3.25 -11.77
C ARG A 371 -6.68 -1.73 -11.67
N HIS A 372 -6.91 -1.08 -12.81
CA HIS A 372 -6.95 0.38 -12.94
C HIS A 372 -8.24 1.01 -12.40
N LEU A 373 -8.59 0.68 -11.16
CA LEU A 373 -9.77 1.15 -10.45
C LEU A 373 -9.34 1.89 -9.19
N ARG A 374 -9.62 3.19 -9.13
CA ARG A 374 -9.36 4.03 -7.97
C ARG A 374 -10.62 4.82 -7.62
N PHE A 375 -11.35 4.41 -6.57
CA PHE A 375 -12.55 5.11 -6.10
C PHE A 375 -12.30 5.71 -4.73
N ASN A 376 -12.39 7.04 -4.65
CA ASN A 376 -12.04 7.82 -3.45
C ASN A 376 -10.64 7.47 -2.89
N CYS A 377 -9.73 7.05 -3.77
CA CYS A 377 -8.41 6.54 -3.44
C CYS A 377 -7.44 6.86 -4.59
N ARG A 378 -7.24 8.15 -4.82
CA ARG A 378 -6.30 8.65 -5.84
C ARG A 378 -4.92 8.00 -5.70
N PRO A 379 -4.22 7.73 -6.81
CA PRO A 379 -2.79 7.43 -6.76
C PRO A 379 -2.02 8.50 -5.99
N GLU A 380 -0.91 8.11 -5.38
CA GLU A 380 -0.14 9.00 -4.50
C GLU A 380 1.33 9.08 -4.92
N LEU A 381 1.82 10.32 -5.06
CA LEU A 381 3.22 10.68 -5.04
C LEU A 381 3.45 11.56 -3.82
N ALA A 382 4.37 11.20 -2.92
CA ALA A 382 4.58 11.93 -1.67
C ALA A 382 6.00 12.50 -1.56
N LYS A 383 6.12 13.80 -1.30
CA LYS A 383 7.31 14.46 -0.75
C LYS A 383 7.17 14.47 0.77
N LEU A 384 8.03 13.73 1.46
CA LEU A 384 8.09 13.68 2.92
C LEU A 384 9.21 14.62 3.37
N VAL A 385 8.88 15.66 4.13
CA VAL A 385 9.84 16.63 4.68
C VAL A 385 10.02 16.33 6.15
N LEU A 386 11.22 15.93 6.55
CA LEU A 386 11.51 15.59 7.93
C LEU A 386 11.75 16.86 8.75
N GLN A 387 11.16 16.92 9.93
CA GLN A 387 11.26 18.04 10.85
C GLN A 387 11.74 17.57 12.21
N CYS A 388 12.63 18.32 12.83
CA CYS A 388 13.08 18.04 14.18
C CYS A 388 11.99 18.29 15.20
N GLU A 389 12.02 17.51 16.28
CA GLU A 389 11.24 17.84 17.47
C GLU A 389 11.86 19.08 18.14
N ARG A 390 11.15 20.21 18.11
CA ARG A 390 11.56 21.39 18.86
C ARG A 390 11.19 21.18 20.32
N ASN A 391 12.17 21.16 21.21
CA ASN A 391 11.91 21.22 22.64
C ASN A 391 11.06 22.47 22.92
N ARG A 392 9.86 22.27 23.48
CA ARG A 392 9.11 23.38 24.07
C ARG A 392 9.93 23.84 25.27
N SER A 393 10.64 24.96 25.10
CA SER A 393 11.32 25.69 26.17
C SER A 393 10.36 26.11 27.27
#